data_AF-A0A177TCG1-F1
#
_entry.id   AF-A0A177TCG1-F1
#
_cell.length_a   1.000
_cell.length_b   1.000
_cell.length_c   1.000
_cell.angle_alpha   90.00
_cell.angle_beta   90.00
_cell.angle_gamma   90.00
#
_symmetry.space_group_name_H-M   'P 1'
#
loop_
_entity.id
_entity.type
_entity.pdbx_description
1 polymer ?
#
loop_
_entity_poly.entity_id
_entity_poly.type
_entity_poly.pdbx_seq_one_letter_code
_entity_poly.pdbx_strand_id
1 'polypeptide(L)'
;MNVSLWFSMPPEVSVICLRYAIGILWVIPIMIQGTWCVLTCALIAHEIKNHYKRYFFYFLCSFFSWYAGRVDLYFLLGFIVADMDNKLNYRKWFAIGLPLFPKSFGRLSKILLHGQLLGWACLLSGTLLVFLHDFKAPGRFFDSDEYGIKLSFVTANPEKWSWAPDAHIEPDYFDLKFSTYISVLGFYILCDTCDWYRAFFTLRFWDFIADRSMSLFLLHGTIFWSWSAMVTVLLASSGVPYWASALVNFISSMIILCFVCSIFTATIEKWGIQLSTALWRAMSGGLGRKG
;
A
#
# COMPACT_ATOMS: atom_id res chain seq x y z
N MET A 1 31.48 1.99 -2.74
CA MET A 1 30.21 1.49 -3.28
C MET A 1 29.84 0.26 -2.47
N ASN A 2 29.16 0.47 -1.34
CA ASN A 2 28.73 -0.62 -0.47
C ASN A 2 27.31 -0.98 -0.87
N VAL A 3 27.15 -2.06 -1.63
CA VAL A 3 25.86 -2.77 -1.69
C VAL A 3 25.72 -3.45 -0.34
N SER A 4 25.25 -2.71 0.66
CA SER A 4 24.88 -3.32 1.92
C SER A 4 23.58 -4.10 1.69
N LEU A 5 23.67 -5.43 1.61
CA LEU A 5 22.49 -6.26 1.87
C LEU A 5 21.91 -5.85 3.23
N TRP A 6 20.59 -5.93 3.38
CA TRP A 6 19.85 -5.66 4.63
C TRP A 6 20.41 -6.36 5.90
N PHE A 7 21.38 -7.25 5.77
CA PHE A 7 22.01 -8.02 6.84
C PHE A 7 23.48 -7.64 7.14
N SER A 8 24.03 -6.60 6.52
CA SER A 8 25.49 -6.33 6.54
C SER A 8 25.96 -5.18 7.45
N MET A 9 25.05 -4.48 8.12
CA MET A 9 25.40 -3.61 9.25
C MET A 9 24.89 -4.28 10.52
N PRO A 10 25.70 -4.48 11.58
CA PRO A 10 25.14 -4.80 12.88
C PRO A 10 24.42 -3.53 13.33
N PRO A 11 23.08 -3.49 13.39
CA PRO A 11 22.44 -2.38 14.04
C PRO A 11 22.86 -2.49 15.51
N GLU A 12 23.20 -1.38 16.17
CA GLU A 12 22.96 -1.29 17.62
C GLU A 12 21.62 -1.97 17.87
N VAL A 13 21.57 -2.99 18.73
CA VAL A 13 20.43 -3.92 18.86
C VAL A 13 19.13 -3.16 18.71
N SER A 14 18.60 -3.16 17.49
CA SER A 14 17.63 -2.13 17.16
C SER A 14 16.42 -2.44 18.02
N VAL A 15 15.83 -1.42 18.65
CA VAL A 15 14.57 -1.58 19.37
C VAL A 15 13.50 -2.20 18.45
N ILE A 16 13.71 -2.18 17.12
CA ILE A 16 13.04 -2.98 16.09
C ILE A 16 13.05 -4.50 16.36
N CYS A 17 14.13 -5.14 16.81
CA CYS A 17 14.07 -6.58 17.14
C CYS A 17 13.13 -6.87 18.33
N LEU A 18 12.97 -5.90 19.24
CA LEU A 18 12.00 -5.97 20.36
C LEU A 18 10.59 -5.50 19.97
N ARG A 19 10.45 -4.66 18.93
CA ARG A 19 9.18 -4.04 18.51
C ARG A 19 8.63 -4.55 17.17
N TYR A 20 9.32 -5.37 16.41
CA TYR A 20 8.85 -5.77 15.06
C TYR A 20 7.71 -6.80 15.12
N ALA A 21 7.61 -7.60 16.19
CA ALA A 21 6.38 -8.36 16.46
C ALA A 21 5.18 -7.41 16.70
N ILE A 22 5.40 -6.24 17.32
CA ILE A 22 4.42 -5.15 17.42
C ILE A 22 4.22 -4.46 16.04
N GLY A 23 5.30 -4.40 15.25
CA GLY A 23 5.39 -3.94 13.86
C GLY A 23 4.69 -4.84 12.84
N ILE A 24 4.07 -5.95 13.24
CA ILE A 24 3.11 -6.70 12.42
C ILE A 24 1.69 -6.47 12.97
N LEU A 25 1.53 -6.48 14.29
CA LEU A 25 0.23 -6.23 14.93
C LEU A 25 -0.37 -4.82 14.67
N TRP A 26 0.43 -3.78 14.45
CA TRP A 26 -0.04 -2.41 14.18
C TRP A 26 -0.78 -2.22 12.83
N VAL A 27 -0.58 -3.10 11.85
CA VAL A 27 -1.27 -2.99 10.55
C VAL A 27 -2.77 -3.26 10.72
N ILE A 28 -3.17 -4.11 11.67
CA ILE A 28 -4.59 -4.38 11.96
C ILE A 28 -5.31 -3.09 12.44
N PRO A 29 -4.84 -2.37 13.47
CA PRO A 29 -5.36 -1.05 13.83
C PRO A 29 -5.40 -0.07 12.67
N ILE A 30 -4.37 -0.01 11.82
CA ILE A 30 -4.35 0.89 10.66
C ILE A 30 -5.42 0.53 9.64
N MET A 31 -5.59 -0.76 9.32
CA MET A 31 -6.65 -1.21 8.42
C MET A 31 -8.02 -0.89 9.00
N ILE A 32 -8.24 -1.11 10.30
CA ILE A 32 -9.51 -0.80 10.96
C ILE A 32 -9.76 0.72 10.96
N GLN A 33 -8.76 1.52 11.31
CA GLN A 33 -8.85 2.99 11.32
C GLN A 33 -9.10 3.54 9.91
N GLY A 34 -8.37 3.05 8.91
CA GLY A 34 -8.57 3.41 7.50
C GLY A 34 -9.95 3.02 7.01
N THR A 35 -10.42 1.81 7.35
CA THR A 35 -11.77 1.34 7.01
C THR A 35 -12.86 2.22 7.64
N TRP A 36 -12.72 2.59 8.92
CA TRP A 36 -13.66 3.48 9.60
C TRP A 36 -13.71 4.87 8.95
N CYS A 37 -12.55 5.42 8.58
CA CYS A 37 -12.45 6.68 7.87
C CYS A 37 -13.20 6.63 6.52
N VAL A 38 -12.96 5.59 5.72
CA VAL A 38 -13.65 5.40 4.43
C VAL A 38 -15.15 5.20 4.59
N LEU A 39 -15.60 4.41 5.57
CA LEU A 39 -17.03 4.19 5.82
C LEU A 39 -17.74 5.50 6.22
N THR A 40 -17.10 6.30 7.07
CA THR A 40 -17.63 7.61 7.48
C THR A 40 -17.69 8.56 6.28
N CYS A 41 -16.63 8.57 5.45
CA CYS A 41 -16.60 9.35 4.21
C CYS A 41 -17.70 8.92 3.24
N ALA A 42 -17.96 7.62 3.11
CA ALA A 42 -19.01 7.08 2.26
C ALA A 42 -20.42 7.49 2.73
N LEU A 43 -20.68 7.47 4.04
CA LEU A 43 -21.95 7.90 4.62
C LEU A 43 -22.21 9.39 4.33
N ILE A 44 -21.23 10.26 4.55
CA ILE A 44 -21.35 11.69 4.25
C ILE A 44 -21.53 11.93 2.75
N ALA A 45 -20.73 11.27 1.92
CA ALA A 45 -20.80 11.43 0.47
C ALA A 45 -22.13 10.94 -0.13
N HIS A 46 -22.76 9.92 0.48
CA HIS A 46 -24.09 9.46 0.10
C HIS A 46 -25.14 10.58 0.17
N GLU A 47 -25.08 11.41 1.22
CA GLU A 47 -26.01 12.53 1.42
C GLU A 47 -25.78 13.69 0.44
N ILE A 48 -24.56 13.82 -0.11
CA ILE A 48 -24.23 14.86 -1.07
C ILE A 48 -24.68 14.42 -2.48
N LYS A 49 -25.86 14.90 -2.90
CA LYS A 49 -26.44 14.61 -4.22
C LYS A 49 -25.68 15.26 -5.39
N ASN A 50 -25.06 16.41 -5.18
CA ASN A 50 -24.35 17.14 -6.23
C ASN A 50 -22.92 16.59 -6.39
N HIS A 51 -22.61 16.06 -7.57
CA HIS A 51 -21.30 15.50 -7.93
C HIS A 51 -20.14 16.47 -7.64
N TYR A 52 -20.23 17.74 -8.04
CA TYR A 52 -19.14 18.70 -7.84
C TYR A 52 -18.83 18.93 -6.35
N LYS A 53 -19.88 19.07 -5.53
CA LYS A 53 -19.72 19.23 -4.07
C LYS A 53 -19.16 17.96 -3.43
N ARG A 54 -19.52 16.79 -3.95
CA ARG A 54 -19.02 15.51 -3.47
C ARG A 54 -17.51 15.33 -3.75
N TYR A 55 -17.06 15.59 -4.98
CA TYR A 55 -15.62 15.50 -5.29
C TYR A 55 -14.81 16.61 -4.63
N PHE A 56 -15.41 17.79 -4.39
CA PHE A 56 -14.78 18.82 -3.56
C PHE A 56 -14.62 18.36 -2.11
N PHE A 57 -15.62 17.70 -1.53
CA PHE A 57 -15.50 17.08 -0.21
C PHE A 57 -14.38 16.03 -0.17
N TYR A 58 -14.29 15.15 -1.17
CA TYR A 58 -13.19 14.18 -1.28
C TYR A 58 -11.82 14.83 -1.40
N PHE A 59 -11.71 15.91 -2.17
CA PHE A 59 -10.49 16.70 -2.29
C PHE A 59 -10.08 17.27 -0.94
N LEU A 60 -11.01 17.88 -0.19
CA LEU A 60 -10.71 18.40 1.15
C LEU A 60 -10.26 17.29 2.12
N CYS A 61 -10.97 16.15 2.15
CA CYS A 61 -10.56 15.01 2.98
C CYS A 61 -9.16 14.52 2.63
N SER A 62 -8.85 14.38 1.33
CA SER A 62 -7.53 13.94 0.86
C SER A 62 -6.45 14.95 1.20
N PHE A 63 -6.72 16.25 1.02
CA PHE A 63 -5.78 17.32 1.32
C PHE A 63 -5.45 17.39 2.81
N PHE A 64 -6.46 17.34 3.69
CA PHE A 64 -6.22 17.36 5.14
C PHE A 64 -5.54 16.09 5.63
N SER A 65 -5.88 14.91 5.09
CA SER A 65 -5.18 13.67 5.44
C SER A 65 -3.72 13.67 4.95
N TRP A 66 -3.45 14.22 3.76
CA TRP A 66 -2.08 14.41 3.26
C TRP A 66 -1.28 15.36 4.15
N TYR A 67 -1.86 16.52 4.50
CA TYR A 67 -1.19 17.53 5.33
C TYR A 67 -0.88 17.00 6.74
N ALA A 68 -1.78 16.18 7.30
CA ALA A 68 -1.59 15.53 8.59
C ALA A 68 -0.79 14.20 8.50
N GLY A 69 -0.17 13.88 7.36
CA GLY A 69 0.70 12.71 7.23
C GLY A 69 0.01 11.36 7.44
N ARG A 70 -1.30 11.26 7.17
CA ARG A 70 -2.11 10.08 7.50
C ARG A 70 -2.19 9.05 6.37
N VAL A 71 -2.06 7.77 6.74
CA VAL A 71 -2.10 6.62 5.81
C VAL A 71 -3.52 6.31 5.28
N ASP A 72 -4.56 6.87 5.91
CA ASP A 72 -5.96 6.76 5.47
C ASP A 72 -6.18 7.31 4.04
N LEU A 73 -5.30 8.21 3.59
CA LEU A 73 -5.28 8.76 2.23
C LEU A 73 -5.28 7.67 1.14
N TYR A 74 -4.53 6.57 1.32
CA TYR A 74 -4.49 5.48 0.33
C TYR A 74 -5.81 4.71 0.24
N PHE A 75 -6.50 4.54 1.38
CA PHE A 75 -7.80 3.90 1.43
C PHE A 75 -8.88 4.79 0.81
N LEU A 76 -8.83 6.10 1.11
CA LEU A 76 -9.73 7.09 0.53
C LEU A 76 -9.58 7.18 -0.99
N LEU A 77 -8.35 7.08 -1.50
CA LEU A 77 -8.06 7.07 -2.94
C LEU A 77 -8.80 5.95 -3.68
N GLY A 78 -8.74 4.71 -3.17
CA GLY A 78 -9.47 3.58 -3.74
C GLY A 78 -10.98 3.81 -3.76
N PHE A 79 -11.53 4.40 -2.68
CA PHE A 79 -12.94 4.76 -2.61
C PHE A 79 -13.33 5.86 -3.61
N ILE A 80 -12.52 6.90 -3.77
CA ILE A 80 -12.77 7.98 -4.74
C ILE A 80 -12.80 7.43 -6.17
N VAL A 81 -11.85 6.57 -6.52
CA VAL A 81 -11.81 5.94 -7.86
C VAL A 81 -13.05 5.08 -8.10
N ALA A 82 -13.49 4.33 -7.09
CA ALA A 82 -14.70 3.52 -7.18
C ALA A 82 -15.99 4.36 -7.32
N ASP A 83 -16.14 5.45 -6.54
CA ASP A 83 -17.31 6.35 -6.68
C ASP A 83 -17.28 7.08 -8.04
N MET A 84 -16.09 7.43 -8.54
CA MET A 84 -15.90 7.99 -9.88
C MET A 84 -16.33 7.03 -10.99
N ASP A 85 -16.09 5.72 -10.85
CA ASP A 85 -16.61 4.73 -11.81
C ASP A 85 -18.14 4.69 -11.80
N ASN A 86 -18.71 4.60 -10.59
CA ASN A 86 -20.14 4.44 -10.40
C ASN A 86 -20.95 5.67 -10.85
N LYS A 87 -20.49 6.89 -10.52
CA LYS A 87 -21.24 8.14 -10.78
C LYS A 87 -20.89 8.82 -12.10
N LEU A 88 -19.60 8.93 -12.41
CA LEU A 88 -19.14 9.67 -13.59
C LEU A 88 -18.85 8.77 -14.79
N ASN A 89 -18.92 7.43 -14.62
CA ASN A 89 -18.55 6.46 -15.65
C ASN A 89 -17.19 6.82 -16.30
N TYR A 90 -16.20 7.20 -15.48
CA TYR A 90 -14.96 7.78 -16.00
C TYR A 90 -14.24 6.84 -16.97
N ARG A 91 -14.42 5.52 -16.84
CA ARG A 91 -13.91 4.53 -17.80
C ARG A 91 -14.36 4.81 -19.23
N LYS A 92 -15.61 5.24 -19.44
CA LYS A 92 -16.13 5.62 -20.77
C LYS A 92 -15.43 6.88 -21.30
N TRP A 93 -15.22 7.86 -20.44
CA TRP A 93 -14.48 9.09 -20.80
C TRP A 93 -13.02 8.79 -21.14
N PHE A 94 -12.39 7.93 -20.36
CA PHE A 94 -11.00 7.50 -20.55
C PHE A 94 -10.82 6.65 -21.82
N ALA A 95 -11.87 5.95 -22.25
CA ALA A 95 -11.93 5.21 -23.52
C ALA A 95 -12.17 6.12 -24.74
N ILE A 96 -12.97 7.19 -24.60
CA ILE A 96 -13.18 8.18 -25.67
C ILE A 96 -11.87 8.93 -25.98
N GLY A 97 -11.05 9.17 -24.95
CA GLY A 97 -9.76 9.83 -25.07
C GLY A 97 -9.88 11.35 -25.23
N LEU A 98 -8.94 12.08 -24.65
CA LEU A 98 -8.90 13.55 -24.74
C LEU A 98 -7.99 13.96 -25.91
N PRO A 99 -8.45 14.83 -26.84
CA PRO A 99 -7.59 15.36 -27.89
C PRO A 99 -6.54 16.29 -27.27
N LEU A 100 -5.26 15.95 -27.45
CA LEU A 100 -4.13 16.70 -26.89
C LEU A 100 -3.95 18.09 -27.52
N PHE A 101 -4.29 18.22 -28.79
CA PHE A 101 -4.07 19.45 -29.55
C PHE A 101 -5.41 20.09 -29.95
N PRO A 102 -5.51 21.43 -29.91
CA PRO A 102 -6.66 22.13 -30.44
C PRO A 102 -6.86 21.77 -31.92
N LYS A 103 -8.12 21.79 -32.38
CA LYS A 103 -8.51 21.38 -33.76
C LYS A 103 -7.75 22.13 -34.87
N SER A 104 -7.09 23.24 -34.56
CA SER A 104 -6.23 24.01 -35.47
C SER A 104 -4.97 23.27 -35.94
N PHE A 105 -4.54 22.20 -35.28
CA PHE A 105 -3.29 21.47 -35.57
C PHE A 105 -3.45 20.25 -36.52
N GLY A 106 -4.53 20.19 -37.31
CA GLY A 106 -4.67 19.27 -38.45
C GLY A 106 -4.47 17.78 -38.11
N ARG A 107 -3.40 17.15 -38.61
CA ARG A 107 -3.13 15.71 -38.36
C ARG A 107 -2.78 15.40 -36.90
N LEU A 108 -2.18 16.33 -36.15
CA LEU A 108 -1.85 16.12 -34.72
C LEU A 108 -3.09 16.14 -33.82
N SER A 109 -4.20 16.75 -34.24
CA SER A 109 -5.45 16.74 -33.46
C SER A 109 -6.14 15.36 -33.43
N LYS A 110 -5.63 14.38 -34.18
CA LYS A 110 -6.09 12.97 -34.14
C LYS A 110 -5.41 12.14 -33.05
N ILE A 111 -4.39 12.67 -32.38
CA ILE A 111 -3.72 12.00 -31.26
C ILE A 111 -4.62 12.17 -30.03
N LEU A 112 -5.35 11.09 -29.70
CA LEU A 112 -6.20 11.00 -28.52
C LEU A 112 -5.39 10.40 -27.38
N LEU A 113 -5.24 11.13 -26.28
CA LEU A 113 -4.62 10.63 -25.07
C LEU A 113 -5.63 9.70 -24.40
N HIS A 114 -5.42 8.40 -24.58
CA HIS A 114 -6.21 7.37 -23.92
C HIS A 114 -5.91 7.41 -22.43
N GLY A 115 -6.92 7.20 -21.60
CA GLY A 115 -6.80 7.26 -20.14
C GLY A 115 -5.74 6.30 -19.55
N GLN A 116 -5.39 5.24 -20.28
CA GLN A 116 -4.27 4.36 -19.96
C GLN A 116 -2.92 5.09 -19.86
N LEU A 117 -2.68 6.11 -20.70
CA LEU A 117 -1.45 6.89 -20.67
C LEU A 117 -1.35 7.73 -19.39
N LEU A 118 -2.48 8.22 -18.87
CA LEU A 118 -2.51 8.92 -17.59
C LEU A 118 -2.19 7.95 -16.44
N GLY A 119 -2.78 6.74 -16.47
CA GLY A 119 -2.44 5.69 -15.51
C GLY A 119 -0.94 5.33 -15.51
N TRP A 120 -0.36 5.13 -16.69
CA TRP A 120 1.07 4.87 -16.85
C TRP A 120 1.94 6.05 -16.43
N ALA A 121 1.56 7.28 -16.78
CA ALA A 121 2.28 8.48 -16.37
C ALA A 121 2.29 8.61 -14.84
N CYS A 122 1.15 8.40 -14.16
CA CYS A 122 1.09 8.41 -12.71
C CYS A 122 1.93 7.27 -12.10
N LEU A 123 1.75 6.02 -12.55
CA LEU A 123 2.48 4.89 -12.00
C LEU A 123 4.00 5.05 -12.15
N LEU A 124 4.46 5.41 -13.36
CA LEU A 124 5.89 5.55 -13.65
C LEU A 124 6.50 6.78 -12.97
N SER A 125 5.80 7.92 -12.93
CA SER A 125 6.32 9.12 -12.28
C SER A 125 6.48 8.93 -10.77
N GLY A 126 5.46 8.37 -10.10
CA GLY A 126 5.54 8.07 -8.67
C GLY A 126 6.63 7.03 -8.36
N THR A 127 6.70 5.94 -9.12
CA THR A 127 7.73 4.90 -8.94
C THR A 127 9.13 5.46 -9.20
N LEU A 128 9.28 6.33 -10.20
CA LEU A 128 10.55 6.99 -10.49
C LEU A 128 10.98 7.89 -9.34
N LEU A 129 10.08 8.67 -8.74
CA LEU A 129 10.40 9.52 -7.59
C LEU A 129 10.89 8.70 -6.39
N VAL A 130 10.21 7.59 -6.07
CA VAL A 130 10.64 6.66 -5.01
C VAL A 130 12.02 6.07 -5.35
N PHE A 131 12.22 5.63 -6.60
CA PHE A 131 13.51 5.11 -7.04
C PHE A 131 14.63 6.15 -6.95
N LEU A 132 14.37 7.40 -7.34
CA LEU A 132 15.35 8.49 -7.26
C LEU A 132 15.73 8.79 -5.80
N HIS A 133 14.76 8.73 -4.88
CA HIS A 133 14.99 8.85 -3.45
C HIS A 133 15.93 7.75 -2.94
N ASP A 134 15.59 6.49 -3.18
CA ASP A 134 16.31 5.34 -2.63
C ASP A 134 17.72 5.16 -3.22
N PHE A 135 17.88 5.44 -4.52
CA PHE A 135 19.18 5.39 -5.20
C PHE A 135 20.01 6.67 -5.03
N LYS A 136 19.54 7.64 -4.24
CA LYS A 136 20.22 8.92 -3.98
C LYS A 136 20.58 9.68 -5.27
N ALA A 137 19.72 9.59 -6.27
CA ALA A 137 19.91 10.17 -7.60
C ALA A 137 19.51 11.67 -7.65
N PRO A 138 19.89 12.42 -8.70
CA PRO A 138 19.42 13.80 -8.88
C PRO A 138 17.88 13.84 -8.96
N GLY A 139 17.25 14.57 -8.04
CA GLY A 139 15.79 14.60 -7.84
C GLY A 139 15.28 13.94 -6.55
N ARG A 140 16.17 13.33 -5.75
CA ARG A 140 15.82 12.66 -4.48
C ARG A 140 15.11 13.51 -3.44
N PHE A 141 15.27 14.84 -3.48
CA PHE A 141 14.79 15.74 -2.44
C PHE A 141 13.28 15.98 -2.49
N PHE A 142 12.58 15.53 -3.53
CA PHE A 142 11.13 15.73 -3.66
C PHE A 142 10.37 15.24 -2.43
N ASP A 143 10.59 13.98 -2.02
CA ASP A 143 9.91 13.39 -0.86
C ASP A 143 10.36 14.04 0.45
N SER A 144 11.63 14.42 0.58
CA SER A 144 12.16 15.12 1.77
C SER A 144 11.61 16.54 1.90
N ASP A 145 11.44 17.25 0.79
CA ASP A 145 10.89 18.60 0.73
C ASP A 145 9.39 18.59 1.01
N GLU A 146 8.68 17.61 0.46
CA GLU A 146 7.27 17.36 0.76
C GLU A 146 7.06 16.97 2.24
N TYR A 147 7.92 16.11 2.80
CA TYR A 147 7.81 15.71 4.19
C TYR A 147 7.96 16.90 5.14
N GLY A 148 8.88 17.81 4.83
CA GLY A 148 9.17 18.97 5.67
C GLY A 148 8.02 19.97 5.87
N ILE A 149 7.00 19.94 5.01
CA ILE A 149 5.80 20.79 5.12
C ILE A 149 4.63 20.10 5.83
N LYS A 150 4.74 18.81 6.11
CA LYS A 150 3.69 18.04 6.80
C LYS A 150 3.69 18.33 8.29
N LEU A 151 2.52 18.18 8.89
CA LEU A 151 2.31 18.40 10.31
C LEU A 151 2.78 17.18 11.11
N SER A 152 3.68 17.40 12.09
CA SER A 152 3.98 16.39 13.11
C SER A 152 2.76 16.14 13.99
N PHE A 153 2.48 14.87 14.28
CA PHE A 153 1.46 14.45 15.23
C PHE A 153 1.80 14.78 16.69
N VAL A 154 3.08 14.95 17.02
CA VAL A 154 3.53 15.15 18.40
C VAL A 154 3.57 16.64 18.71
N THR A 155 4.15 17.43 17.81
CA THR A 155 4.42 18.85 18.06
C THR A 155 3.46 19.80 17.35
N ALA A 156 2.64 19.29 16.42
CA ALA A 156 1.76 20.10 15.56
C ALA A 156 2.52 21.21 14.79
N ASN A 157 3.82 21.01 14.56
CA ASN A 157 4.67 21.88 13.76
C ASN A 157 5.09 21.15 12.47
N PRO A 158 5.50 21.90 11.43
CA PRO A 158 6.14 21.31 10.27
C PRO A 158 7.40 20.52 10.62
N GLU A 159 7.55 19.32 10.04
CA GLU A 159 8.64 18.36 10.35
C GLU A 159 10.06 18.93 10.13
N LYS A 160 10.23 19.84 9.15
CA LYS A 160 11.54 20.47 8.88
C LYS A 160 11.91 21.60 9.84
N TRP A 161 11.05 21.97 10.78
CA TRP A 161 11.35 23.07 11.68
C TRP A 161 12.34 22.62 12.75
N SER A 162 13.57 23.16 12.65
CA SER A 162 14.76 22.77 13.41
C SER A 162 14.66 22.88 14.94
N TRP A 163 13.56 23.39 15.46
CA TRP A 163 13.29 23.56 16.89
C TRP A 163 12.35 22.50 17.47
N ALA A 164 11.81 21.60 16.63
CA ALA A 164 10.97 20.50 17.07
C ALA A 164 11.85 19.32 17.56
N PRO A 165 11.62 18.75 18.75
CA PRO A 165 12.39 17.63 19.30
C PRO A 165 12.36 16.35 18.45
N ASP A 166 11.38 16.24 17.57
CA ASP A 166 11.07 15.13 16.67
C ASP A 166 11.39 15.44 15.19
N ALA A 167 12.10 16.54 14.91
CA ALA A 167 12.42 16.93 13.53
C ALA A 167 13.25 15.84 12.81
N HIS A 168 12.64 15.18 11.82
CA HIS A 168 13.30 14.24 10.92
C HIS A 168 13.70 14.92 9.60
N ILE A 169 14.96 14.74 9.19
CA ILE A 169 15.51 15.36 7.96
C ILE A 169 14.99 14.66 6.70
N GLU A 170 14.70 13.35 6.80
CA GLU A 170 14.21 12.50 5.72
C GLU A 170 13.02 11.66 6.22
N PRO A 171 12.04 11.36 5.35
CA PRO A 171 10.88 10.55 5.71
C PRO A 171 11.27 9.09 5.97
N ASP A 172 10.71 8.51 7.03
CA ASP A 172 10.85 7.09 7.32
C ASP A 172 10.11 6.23 6.29
N TYR A 173 10.37 4.92 6.31
CA TYR A 173 9.79 4.00 5.34
C TYR A 173 8.25 3.87 5.46
N PHE A 174 7.71 4.13 6.65
CA PHE A 174 6.27 4.06 6.93
C PHE A 174 5.56 5.41 6.75
N ASP A 175 6.32 6.48 6.53
CA ASP A 175 5.74 7.81 6.33
C ASP A 175 5.03 7.89 4.99
N LEU A 176 3.93 8.64 5.00
CA LEU A 176 3.19 8.95 3.79
C LEU A 176 4.10 9.74 2.83
N LYS A 177 4.22 9.28 1.59
CA LYS A 177 4.90 10.02 0.50
C LYS A 177 3.93 10.28 -0.63
N PHE A 178 3.95 11.48 -1.20
CA PHE A 178 3.11 11.83 -2.34
C PHE A 178 3.52 11.06 -3.60
N SER A 179 4.81 10.74 -3.74
CA SER A 179 5.31 9.84 -4.78
C SER A 179 4.60 8.47 -4.75
N THR A 180 4.46 7.88 -3.56
CA THR A 180 3.70 6.65 -3.35
C THR A 180 2.21 6.85 -3.64
N TYR A 181 1.62 7.98 -3.25
CA TYR A 181 0.21 8.29 -3.55
C TYR A 181 -0.08 8.35 -5.05
N ILE A 182 0.77 9.04 -5.83
CA ILE A 182 0.65 9.07 -7.29
C ILE A 182 0.81 7.67 -7.89
N SER A 183 1.75 6.88 -7.36
CA SER A 183 1.96 5.50 -7.81
C SER A 183 0.71 4.64 -7.63
N VAL A 184 0.08 4.72 -6.45
CA VAL A 184 -1.15 3.99 -6.11
C VAL A 184 -2.33 4.48 -6.97
N LEU A 185 -2.43 5.78 -7.24
CA LEU A 185 -3.45 6.31 -8.16
C LEU A 185 -3.27 5.71 -9.56
N GLY A 186 -2.04 5.68 -10.06
CA GLY A 186 -1.69 5.04 -11.34
C GLY A 186 -2.06 3.57 -11.37
N PHE A 187 -1.77 2.84 -10.29
CA PHE A 187 -2.15 1.44 -10.12
C PHE A 187 -3.67 1.22 -10.27
N TYR A 188 -4.50 1.99 -9.56
CA TYR A 188 -5.95 1.84 -9.64
C TYR A 188 -6.50 2.18 -11.03
N ILE A 189 -6.03 3.27 -11.64
CA ILE A 189 -6.46 3.67 -12.99
C ILE A 189 -6.06 2.60 -14.03
N LEU A 190 -4.86 2.01 -13.91
CA LEU A 190 -4.41 0.97 -14.83
C LEU A 190 -5.19 -0.34 -14.68
N CYS A 191 -5.53 -0.75 -13.45
CA CYS A 191 -6.43 -1.90 -13.22
C CYS A 191 -7.80 -1.72 -13.90
N ASP A 192 -8.25 -0.48 -14.03
CA ASP A 192 -9.57 -0.14 -14.59
C ASP A 192 -9.55 0.09 -16.12
N THR A 193 -8.42 0.51 -16.67
CA THR A 193 -8.33 0.92 -18.08
C THR A 193 -7.53 -0.02 -18.95
N CYS A 194 -6.61 -0.81 -18.39
CA CYS A 194 -5.65 -1.61 -19.13
C CYS A 194 -5.92 -3.12 -18.96
N ASP A 195 -6.38 -3.77 -20.03
CA ASP A 195 -6.83 -5.17 -19.97
C ASP A 195 -5.71 -6.14 -19.62
N TRP A 196 -4.50 -5.96 -20.16
CA TRP A 196 -3.39 -6.85 -19.83
C TRP A 196 -2.90 -6.65 -18.39
N TYR A 197 -2.94 -5.42 -17.89
CA TYR A 197 -2.55 -5.09 -16.53
C TYR A 197 -3.54 -5.71 -15.54
N ARG A 198 -4.84 -5.60 -15.82
CA ARG A 198 -5.88 -6.33 -15.09
C ARG A 198 -5.69 -7.84 -15.19
N ALA A 199 -5.46 -8.36 -16.39
CA ALA A 199 -5.28 -9.80 -16.62
C ALA A 199 -4.14 -10.36 -15.76
N PHE A 200 -3.03 -9.62 -15.66
CA PHE A 200 -1.91 -9.98 -14.80
C PHE A 200 -2.32 -10.12 -13.32
N PHE A 201 -3.08 -9.17 -12.77
CA PHE A 201 -3.55 -9.25 -11.38
C PHE A 201 -4.69 -10.24 -11.13
N THR A 202 -5.35 -10.73 -12.19
CA THR A 202 -6.35 -11.82 -12.11
C THR A 202 -5.76 -13.23 -12.25
N LEU A 203 -4.43 -13.36 -12.34
CA LEU A 203 -3.80 -14.68 -12.36
C LEU A 203 -4.03 -15.41 -11.04
N ARG A 204 -4.27 -16.74 -11.10
CA ARG A 204 -4.52 -17.61 -9.94
C ARG A 204 -3.43 -17.54 -8.85
N PHE A 205 -2.23 -17.15 -9.23
CA PHE A 205 -1.13 -16.91 -8.30
C PHE A 205 -1.46 -15.80 -7.29
N TRP A 206 -2.03 -14.69 -7.76
CA TRP A 206 -2.44 -13.58 -6.90
C TRP A 206 -3.63 -13.97 -6.02
N ASP A 207 -4.58 -14.73 -6.55
CA ASP A 207 -5.68 -15.28 -5.74
C ASP A 207 -5.16 -16.20 -4.62
N PHE A 208 -4.15 -17.04 -4.91
CA PHE A 208 -3.53 -17.89 -3.92
C PHE A 208 -2.88 -17.10 -2.78
N ILE A 209 -2.17 -16.02 -3.12
CA ILE A 209 -1.55 -15.12 -2.12
C ILE A 209 -2.62 -14.33 -1.37
N ALA A 210 -3.63 -13.80 -2.05
CA ALA A 210 -4.67 -12.97 -1.47
C ALA A 210 -5.50 -13.75 -0.43
N ASP A 211 -5.90 -14.98 -0.77
CA ASP A 211 -6.61 -15.91 0.13
C ASP A 211 -5.80 -16.23 1.39
N ARG A 212 -4.47 -16.19 1.31
CA ARG A 212 -3.55 -16.45 2.44
C ARG A 212 -2.89 -15.19 2.98
N SER A 213 -3.35 -14.00 2.59
CA SER A 213 -2.65 -12.74 2.87
C SER A 213 -2.52 -12.48 4.37
N MET A 214 -3.58 -12.77 5.14
CA MET A 214 -3.59 -12.63 6.59
C MET A 214 -2.64 -13.63 7.28
N SER A 215 -2.65 -14.89 6.86
CA SER A 215 -1.74 -15.93 7.35
C SER A 215 -0.28 -15.65 7.01
N LEU A 216 0.00 -15.20 5.78
CA LEU A 216 1.32 -14.76 5.36
C LEU A 216 1.79 -13.60 6.23
N PHE A 217 0.91 -12.62 6.44
CA PHE A 217 1.20 -11.46 7.27
C PHE A 217 1.48 -11.84 8.73
N LEU A 218 0.76 -12.80 9.31
CA LEU A 218 0.98 -13.20 10.70
C LEU A 218 2.19 -14.13 10.88
N LEU A 219 2.40 -15.07 9.96
CA LEU A 219 3.35 -16.17 10.14
C LEU A 219 4.73 -15.90 9.57
N HIS A 220 4.88 -14.95 8.64
CA HIS A 220 6.20 -14.65 8.06
C HIS A 220 7.20 -14.25 9.15
N GLY A 221 6.83 -13.35 10.08
CA GLY A 221 7.71 -12.94 11.18
C GLY A 221 8.17 -14.14 12.00
N THR A 222 7.23 -14.97 12.46
CA THR A 222 7.54 -16.17 13.28
C THR A 222 8.48 -17.13 12.56
N ILE A 223 8.26 -17.41 11.28
CA ILE A 223 9.07 -18.35 10.50
C ILE A 223 10.47 -17.78 10.23
N PHE A 224 10.57 -16.50 9.89
CA PHE A 224 11.87 -15.88 9.66
C PHE A 224 12.71 -15.76 10.94
N TRP A 225 12.07 -15.57 12.09
CA TRP A 225 12.74 -15.41 13.38
C TRP A 225 13.12 -16.72 14.05
N SER A 226 12.42 -17.81 13.74
CA SER A 226 12.71 -19.14 14.29
C SER A 226 13.53 -19.96 13.29
N TRP A 227 12.89 -20.45 12.23
CA TRP A 227 13.50 -21.30 11.23
C TRP A 227 14.70 -20.63 10.54
N SER A 228 14.52 -19.40 10.05
CA SER A 228 15.59 -18.77 9.27
C SER A 228 16.80 -18.36 10.12
N ALA A 229 16.57 -17.97 11.38
CA ALA A 229 17.65 -17.73 12.33
C ALA A 229 18.45 -19.01 12.61
N MET A 230 17.75 -20.13 12.84
CA MET A 230 18.38 -21.45 13.05
C MET A 230 19.22 -21.87 11.83
N VAL A 231 18.65 -21.83 10.62
CA VAL A 231 19.35 -22.23 9.39
C VAL A 231 20.57 -21.33 9.14
N THR A 232 20.44 -20.03 9.36
CA THR A 232 21.56 -19.09 9.19
C THR A 232 22.71 -19.41 10.13
N VAL A 233 22.44 -19.68 11.42
CA VAL A 233 23.48 -20.02 12.40
C VAL A 233 24.13 -21.37 12.08
N LEU A 234 23.35 -22.37 11.67
CA LEU A 234 23.88 -23.70 11.31
C LEU A 234 24.77 -23.67 10.06
N LEU A 235 24.38 -22.90 9.04
CA LEU A 235 25.17 -22.76 7.81
C LEU A 235 26.43 -21.92 8.06
N ALA A 236 26.32 -20.88 8.89
CA ALA A 236 27.47 -20.07 9.30
C ALA A 236 28.48 -20.87 10.12
N SER A 237 28.03 -21.70 11.07
CA SER A 237 28.92 -22.56 11.86
C SER A 237 29.59 -23.66 11.03
N SER A 238 28.98 -24.05 9.92
CA SER A 238 29.51 -25.02 8.96
C SER A 238 30.48 -24.41 7.94
N GLY A 239 30.79 -23.10 8.05
CA GLY A 239 31.71 -22.42 7.15
C GLY A 239 31.18 -22.20 5.73
N VAL A 240 29.86 -22.29 5.52
CA VAL A 240 29.23 -22.08 4.20
C VAL A 240 29.34 -20.60 3.81
N PRO A 241 29.73 -20.29 2.56
CA PRO A 241 29.84 -18.91 2.11
C PRO A 241 28.51 -18.17 2.19
N TYR A 242 28.57 -16.90 2.59
CA TYR A 242 27.39 -16.08 2.91
C TYR A 242 26.29 -16.09 1.83
N TRP A 243 26.66 -15.99 0.55
CA TRP A 243 25.69 -15.97 -0.54
C TRP A 243 24.89 -17.28 -0.63
N ALA A 244 25.54 -18.42 -0.39
CA ALA A 244 24.91 -19.74 -0.41
C ALA A 244 24.03 -19.92 0.83
N SER A 245 24.52 -19.50 2.00
CA SER A 245 23.75 -19.49 3.24
C SER A 245 22.48 -18.64 3.11
N ALA A 246 22.58 -17.45 2.53
CA ALA A 246 21.45 -16.56 2.29
C ALA A 246 20.43 -17.16 1.31
N LEU A 247 20.90 -17.77 0.21
CA LEU A 247 20.02 -18.39 -0.79
C LEU A 247 19.25 -19.60 -0.22
N VAL A 248 19.95 -20.50 0.47
CA VAL A 248 19.34 -21.67 1.11
C VAL A 248 18.36 -21.24 2.19
N ASN A 249 18.73 -20.25 3.00
CA ASN A 249 17.86 -19.71 4.03
C ASN A 249 16.58 -19.13 3.41
N PHE A 250 16.70 -18.28 2.39
CA PHE A 250 15.55 -17.67 1.72
C PHE A 250 14.61 -18.73 1.12
N ILE A 251 15.14 -19.68 0.34
CA ILE A 251 14.32 -20.71 -0.30
C ILE A 251 13.63 -21.60 0.75
N SER A 252 14.36 -22.07 1.77
CA SER A 252 13.79 -22.94 2.81
C SER A 252 12.71 -22.22 3.63
N SER A 253 12.94 -20.97 4.00
CA SER A 253 11.95 -20.13 4.69
C SER A 253 10.71 -19.88 3.84
N MET A 254 10.85 -19.61 2.54
CA MET A 254 9.70 -19.43 1.64
C MET A 254 8.86 -20.70 1.52
N ILE A 255 9.51 -21.87 1.38
CA ILE A 255 8.80 -23.17 1.29
C ILE A 255 7.99 -23.43 2.57
N ILE A 256 8.62 -23.26 3.73
CA ILE A 256 7.95 -23.46 5.02
C ILE A 256 6.84 -22.44 5.21
N LEU A 257 7.06 -21.19 4.84
CA LEU A 257 6.03 -20.14 4.90
C LEU A 257 4.80 -20.53 4.07
N CYS A 258 4.97 -20.88 2.79
CA CYS A 258 3.86 -21.28 1.94
C CYS A 258 3.10 -22.50 2.48
N PHE A 259 3.83 -23.47 3.04
CA PHE A 259 3.23 -24.68 3.61
C PHE A 259 2.41 -24.37 4.87
N VAL A 260 3.02 -23.69 5.86
CA VAL A 260 2.36 -23.38 7.13
C VAL A 260 1.19 -22.42 6.92
N CYS A 261 1.33 -21.39 6.08
CA CYS A 261 0.22 -20.49 5.75
C CYS A 261 -0.94 -21.25 5.09
N SER A 262 -0.66 -22.22 4.21
CA SER A 262 -1.73 -23.01 3.59
C SER A 262 -2.52 -23.83 4.61
N ILE A 263 -1.85 -24.38 5.63
CA ILE A 263 -2.50 -25.12 6.72
C ILE A 263 -3.28 -24.16 7.63
N PHE A 264 -2.66 -23.04 8.02
CA PHE A 264 -3.25 -22.06 8.93
C PHE A 264 -4.51 -21.42 8.33
N THR A 265 -4.47 -20.97 7.08
CA THR A 265 -5.64 -20.45 6.36
C THR A 265 -6.74 -21.50 6.28
N ALA A 266 -6.41 -22.74 5.94
CA ALA A 266 -7.39 -23.81 5.80
C ALA A 266 -8.10 -24.19 7.11
N THR A 267 -7.47 -23.93 8.25
CA THR A 267 -7.97 -24.31 9.58
C THR A 267 -8.45 -23.09 10.36
N ILE A 268 -7.51 -22.30 10.91
CA ILE A 268 -7.78 -21.23 11.87
C ILE A 268 -8.57 -20.09 11.23
N GLU A 269 -8.21 -19.64 10.03
CA GLU A 269 -8.93 -18.52 9.40
C GLU A 269 -10.35 -18.92 8.99
N LYS A 270 -10.51 -20.08 8.36
CA LYS A 270 -11.84 -20.60 8.00
C LYS A 270 -12.73 -20.82 9.22
N TRP A 271 -12.19 -21.40 10.29
CA TRP A 271 -12.94 -21.60 11.54
C TRP A 271 -13.26 -20.26 12.22
N GLY A 272 -12.32 -19.31 12.21
CA GLY A 272 -12.53 -17.97 12.75
C GLY A 272 -13.67 -17.23 12.05
N ILE A 273 -13.68 -17.23 10.70
CA ILE A 273 -14.76 -16.62 9.91
C ILE A 273 -16.10 -17.29 10.21
N GLN A 274 -16.14 -18.61 10.27
CA GLN A 274 -17.37 -19.35 10.60
C GLN A 274 -17.89 -19.02 12.00
N LEU A 275 -17.00 -18.98 12.99
CA LEU A 275 -17.34 -18.63 14.37
C LEU A 275 -17.83 -17.19 14.48
N SER A 276 -17.12 -16.22 13.91
CA SER A 276 -17.54 -14.81 13.90
C SER A 276 -18.88 -14.62 13.21
N THR A 277 -19.12 -15.33 12.11
CA THR A 277 -20.41 -15.27 11.41
C THR A 277 -21.53 -15.90 12.24
N ALA A 278 -21.27 -17.02 12.93
CA ALA A 278 -22.23 -17.65 13.83
C ALA A 278 -22.57 -16.77 15.03
N LEU A 279 -21.56 -16.17 15.66
CA LEU A 279 -21.73 -15.22 16.75
C LEU A 279 -22.51 -13.97 16.31
N TRP A 280 -22.15 -13.39 15.17
CA TRP A 280 -22.90 -12.27 14.61
C TRP A 280 -24.38 -12.62 14.41
N ARG A 281 -24.67 -13.77 13.80
CA ARG A 281 -26.05 -14.23 13.58
C ARG A 281 -26.82 -14.45 14.89
N ALA A 282 -26.16 -14.99 15.91
CA ALA A 282 -26.77 -15.19 17.23
C ALA A 282 -27.09 -13.84 17.89
N MET A 283 -26.17 -12.89 17.84
CA MET A 283 -26.32 -11.56 18.46
C MET A 283 -27.26 -10.63 17.69
N SER A 284 -27.34 -10.77 16.37
CA SER A 284 -28.18 -9.94 15.50
C SER A 284 -29.62 -10.44 15.36
N GLY A 285 -30.01 -11.50 16.09
CA GLY A 285 -31.35 -12.08 16.01
C GLY A 285 -31.67 -12.69 14.64
N GLY A 286 -30.66 -13.16 13.89
CA GLY A 286 -30.85 -13.76 12.58
C GLY A 286 -30.86 -12.78 11.39
N LEU A 287 -30.54 -11.50 11.61
CA LEU A 287 -30.32 -10.54 10.52
C LEU A 287 -29.14 -10.98 9.64
N GLY A 288 -29.37 -11.08 8.32
CA GLY A 288 -28.38 -11.52 7.34
C GLY A 288 -28.59 -12.93 6.75
N ARG A 289 -29.72 -13.61 7.03
CA ARG A 289 -30.16 -14.73 6.18
C ARG A 289 -30.44 -14.20 4.78
N LYS A 290 -29.58 -14.53 3.81
CA LYS A 290 -30.09 -14.70 2.44
C LYS A 290 -31.00 -15.93 2.51
N GLY A 291 -32.29 -15.73 2.27
CA GLY A 291 -33.23 -16.82 2.01
C GLY A 291 -32.79 -17.62 0.81
#